data_AF-A0A9D9AEH8-F1
#
_entry.id   AF-A0A9D9AEH8-F1
#
_cell.length_a   1.000
_cell.length_b   1.000
_cell.length_c   1.000
_cell.angle_alpha   90.00
_cell.angle_beta   90.00
_cell.angle_gamma   90.00
#
_symmetry.space_group_name_H-M   'P 1'
#
loop_
_entity.id
_entity.type
_entity.pdbx_description
1 polymer ?
#
loop_
_entity_poly.entity_id
_entity_poly.type
_entity_poly.pdbx_seq_one_letter_code
_entity_poly.pdbx_strand_id
1 'polypeptide(L)'
;MADEGDKGALAAAAADAVSRAGRVSAVNKIGVDITAVLGTAEMKVSNLLKIGRGAVIELDRRVGDTVEIRCNGMPIGRGEIVVV
;
A
#
# COMPACT_ATOMS: atom_id res chain seq x y z
N MET A 1 50.66 0.62 -28.55
CA MET A 1 50.41 -0.50 -27.63
C MET A 1 49.97 0.09 -26.29
N ALA A 2 48.72 0.56 -26.18
CA ALA A 2 48.05 0.98 -24.93
C ALA A 2 46.67 1.57 -25.28
N ASP A 3 45.65 0.73 -25.44
CA ASP A 3 44.26 1.11 -25.22
C ASP A 3 43.38 -0.16 -25.17
N GLU A 4 43.41 -0.87 -24.05
CA GLU A 4 42.55 -2.05 -23.82
C GLU A 4 41.86 -2.02 -22.45
N GLY A 5 41.94 -0.87 -21.76
CA GLY A 5 41.51 -0.72 -20.36
C GLY A 5 40.07 -0.26 -20.12
N ASP A 6 39.35 0.24 -21.14
CA ASP A 6 38.07 0.94 -20.92
C ASP A 6 36.81 0.08 -21.19
N LYS A 7 36.93 -1.06 -21.91
CA LYS A 7 35.77 -1.94 -22.19
C LYS A 7 35.26 -2.74 -20.99
N GLY A 8 36.08 -2.91 -19.95
CA GLY A 8 35.71 -3.69 -18.75
C GLY A 8 34.73 -2.96 -17.82
N ALA A 9 34.81 -1.64 -17.73
CA ALA A 9 33.97 -0.84 -16.84
C ALA A 9 32.52 -0.71 -17.36
N LEU A 10 32.33 -0.57 -18.67
CA LEU A 10 31.01 -0.44 -19.28
C LEU A 10 30.18 -1.74 -19.19
N ALA A 11 30.83 -2.90 -19.27
CA ALA A 11 30.17 -4.21 -19.19
C ALA A 11 29.67 -4.54 -17.77
N ALA A 12 30.42 -4.14 -16.74
CA ALA A 12 30.04 -4.34 -15.34
C ALA A 12 28.80 -3.50 -14.95
N ALA A 13 28.70 -2.25 -15.43
CA ALA A 13 27.55 -1.39 -15.20
C ALA A 13 26.26 -1.92 -15.86
N ALA A 14 26.37 -2.50 -17.06
CA ALA A 14 25.23 -3.09 -17.76
C ALA A 14 24.68 -4.35 -17.04
N ALA A 15 25.56 -5.21 -16.53
CA ALA A 15 25.16 -6.41 -15.77
C ALA A 15 24.43 -6.06 -14.46
N ASP A 16 24.87 -4.99 -13.79
CA ASP A 16 24.27 -4.49 -12.55
C ASP A 16 22.87 -3.87 -12.80
N ALA A 17 22.69 -3.17 -13.94
CA ALA A 17 21.39 -2.65 -14.35
C ALA A 17 20.37 -3.76 -14.67
N VAL A 18 20.79 -4.82 -15.36
CA VAL A 18 19.95 -6.00 -15.65
C VAL A 18 19.57 -6.74 -14.37
N SER A 19 20.53 -6.88 -13.44
CA SER A 19 20.30 -7.50 -12.13
C SER A 19 19.30 -6.68 -11.29
N ARG A 20 19.41 -5.34 -11.30
CA ARG A 20 18.42 -4.46 -10.65
C ARG A 20 17.04 -4.58 -11.29
N ALA A 21 16.94 -4.62 -12.62
CA ALA A 21 15.67 -4.79 -13.32
C ALA A 21 14.99 -6.12 -12.96
N GLY A 22 15.76 -7.21 -12.87
CA GLY A 22 15.26 -8.53 -12.44
C GLY A 22 14.72 -8.52 -11.00
N ARG A 23 15.39 -7.81 -10.09
CA ARG A 23 14.94 -7.66 -8.69
C ARG A 23 13.63 -6.86 -8.58
N VAL A 24 13.50 -5.77 -9.33
CA VAL A 24 12.26 -4.96 -9.34
C VAL A 24 11.08 -5.79 -9.90
N SER A 25 11.31 -6.56 -10.96
CA SER A 25 10.26 -7.42 -11.52
C SER A 25 9.79 -8.52 -10.56
N ALA A 26 10.65 -9.00 -9.66
CA ALA A 26 10.28 -9.99 -8.65
C ALA A 26 9.40 -9.38 -7.54
N VAL A 27 9.69 -8.14 -7.12
CA VAL A 27 8.91 -7.42 -6.10
C VAL A 27 7.49 -7.08 -6.59
N ASN A 28 7.33 -6.78 -7.88
CA ASN A 28 6.03 -6.46 -8.48
C ASN A 28 5.02 -7.62 -8.47
N LYS A 29 5.46 -8.86 -8.21
CA LYS A 29 4.58 -10.05 -8.18
C LYS A 29 4.13 -10.41 -6.76
N ILE A 30 4.52 -9.64 -5.75
CA ILE A 30 4.12 -9.89 -4.36
C ILE A 30 2.69 -9.39 -4.18
N GLY A 31 1.79 -10.29 -3.78
CA GLY A 31 0.42 -9.92 -3.41
C GLY A 31 0.42 -9.08 -2.12
N VAL A 32 -0.33 -7.99 -2.12
CA VAL A 32 -0.48 -7.08 -0.98
C VAL A 32 -1.97 -6.86 -0.70
N ASP A 33 -2.33 -6.90 0.58
CA ASP A 33 -3.72 -6.68 1.00
C ASP A 33 -3.99 -5.18 1.10
N ILE A 34 -4.93 -4.71 0.28
CA ILE A 34 -5.39 -3.33 0.25
C ILE A 34 -6.73 -3.24 0.97
N THR A 35 -6.77 -2.44 2.03
CA THR A 35 -7.98 -2.19 2.81
C THR A 35 -8.36 -0.72 2.71
N ALA A 36 -9.56 -0.43 2.22
CA ALA A 36 -10.14 0.91 2.28
C ALA A 36 -10.91 1.09 3.60
N VAL A 37 -10.45 2.02 4.44
CA VAL A 37 -11.09 2.35 5.71
C VAL A 37 -12.03 3.53 5.48
N LEU A 38 -13.33 3.25 5.56
CA LEU A 38 -14.40 4.24 5.43
C LEU A 38 -14.39 5.23 6.61
N GLY A 39 -14.22 4.70 7.82
CA GLY A 39 -14.24 5.46 9.06
C GLY A 39 -13.89 4.58 10.25
N THR A 40 -13.54 5.22 11.36
CA THR A 40 -13.26 4.58 12.64
C THR A 40 -14.29 5.04 13.69
N ALA A 41 -14.56 4.19 14.68
CA ALA A 41 -15.38 4.57 15.82
C ALA A 41 -14.67 4.13 17.10
N GLU A 42 -14.37 5.10 17.97
CA GLU A 42 -13.77 4.83 19.28
C GLU A 42 -14.88 4.75 20.33
N MET A 43 -14.89 3.66 21.12
CA MET A 43 -15.88 3.47 22.17
C MET A 43 -15.29 2.73 23.37
N LYS A 44 -15.90 2.94 24.54
CA LYS A 44 -15.53 2.20 25.75
C LYS A 44 -15.84 0.72 25.58
N VAL A 45 -14.99 -0.14 26.14
CA VAL A 45 -15.16 -1.61 26.13
C VAL A 45 -16.55 -2.02 26.67
N SER A 46 -17.08 -1.30 27.65
CA SER A 46 -18.43 -1.54 28.19
C SER A 46 -19.54 -1.30 27.17
N ASN A 47 -19.38 -0.35 26.25
CA ASN A 47 -20.33 -0.11 25.17
C ASN A 47 -20.21 -1.19 24.10
N LEU A 48 -18.99 -1.66 23.81
CA LEU A 48 -18.74 -2.76 22.89
C LEU A 48 -19.43 -4.05 23.35
N LEU A 49 -19.33 -4.39 24.64
CA LEU A 49 -19.98 -5.56 25.23
C LEU A 49 -21.51 -5.50 25.22
N LYS A 50 -22.09 -4.30 25.13
CA LYS A 50 -23.53 -4.07 25.06
C LYS A 50 -24.08 -4.07 23.63
N ILE A 51 -23.21 -4.24 22.62
CA ILE A 51 -23.64 -4.34 21.22
C ILE A 51 -24.47 -5.61 21.04
N GLY A 52 -25.76 -5.42 20.83
CA GLY A 52 -26.71 -6.47 20.50
C GLY A 52 -27.06 -6.49 19.01
N ARG A 53 -27.96 -7.41 18.63
CA ARG A 53 -28.51 -7.42 17.27
C ARG A 53 -29.28 -6.11 17.00
N GLY A 54 -28.95 -5.47 15.88
CA GLY A 54 -29.59 -4.22 15.46
C GLY A 54 -28.95 -2.93 16.01
N ALA A 55 -27.79 -3.01 16.68
CA ALA A 55 -27.05 -1.82 17.06
C ALA A 55 -26.49 -1.10 15.82
N VAL A 56 -26.78 0.20 15.70
CA VAL A 56 -26.22 1.09 14.68
C VAL A 56 -25.06 1.87 15.32
N ILE A 57 -23.89 1.83 14.69
CA ILE A 57 -22.69 2.52 15.18
C ILE A 57 -22.37 3.61 14.17
N GLU A 58 -22.39 4.86 14.65
CA GLU A 58 -21.95 5.99 13.85
C GLU A 58 -20.43 5.97 13.74
N LEU A 59 -19.94 6.17 12.52
CA LEU A 59 -18.52 6.36 12.25
C LEU A 59 -18.19 7.85 12.26
N ASP A 60 -16.90 8.16 12.43
CA ASP A 60 -16.37 9.53 12.46
C ASP A 60 -16.40 10.27 11.09
N ARG A 61 -16.57 9.56 9.97
CA ARG A 61 -16.52 10.12 8.61
C ARG A 61 -17.89 10.31 7.96
N ARG A 62 -18.04 11.40 7.19
CA ARG A 62 -19.28 11.72 6.47
C ARG A 62 -19.31 11.05 5.09
N VAL A 63 -20.53 10.90 4.55
CA VAL A 63 -20.74 10.41 3.18
C VAL A 63 -20.13 11.41 2.19
N GLY A 64 -19.20 10.94 1.35
CA GLY A 64 -18.49 11.77 0.38
C GLY A 64 -17.12 12.28 0.84
N ASP A 65 -16.71 12.01 2.07
CA ASP A 65 -15.33 12.29 2.50
C ASP A 65 -14.33 11.30 1.89
N THR A 66 -13.08 11.74 1.75
CA THR A 66 -12.01 10.87 1.28
C THR A 66 -11.76 9.71 2.24
N VAL A 67 -11.77 8.49 1.73
CA VAL A 67 -11.46 7.26 2.47
C VAL A 67 -9.96 7.05 2.56
N GLU A 68 -9.50 6.41 3.63
CA GLU A 68 -8.08 6.10 3.81
C GLU A 68 -7.79 4.72 3.21
N ILE A 69 -6.80 4.64 2.32
CA ILE A 69 -6.37 3.37 1.74
C ILE A 69 -5.14 2.89 2.51
N ARG A 70 -5.23 1.68 3.06
CA ARG A 70 -4.15 1.02 3.79
C ARG A 70 -3.65 -0.19 3.03
N CYS A 71 -2.35 -0.40 3.06
CA CYS A 71 -1.68 -1.60 2.58
C CYS A 71 -1.03 -2.29 3.77
N ASN A 72 -1.44 -3.52 4.10
CA ASN A 72 -0.97 -4.25 5.30
C ASN A 72 -1.00 -3.39 6.58
N GLY A 73 -2.03 -2.55 6.74
CA GLY A 73 -2.19 -1.66 7.89
C GLY A 73 -1.42 -0.33 7.83
N MET A 74 -0.56 -0.11 6.83
CA MET A 74 0.14 1.16 6.62
C MET A 74 -0.67 2.08 5.69
N PRO A 75 -0.87 3.37 6.03
CA PRO A 75 -1.57 4.31 5.16
C PRO A 75 -0.74 4.59 3.90
N ILE A 76 -1.33 4.35 2.73
CA ILE A 76 -0.69 4.59 1.43
C ILE A 76 -1.32 5.75 0.65
N GLY A 77 -2.55 6.14 0.99
CA GLY A 77 -3.21 7.22 0.27
C GLY A 77 -4.65 7.48 0.71
N ARG A 78 -5.30 8.35 -0.05
CA ARG A 78 -6.72 8.70 0.10
C ARG A 78 -7.44 8.46 -1.21
N GLY A 79 -8.68 8.02 -1.15
CA GLY A 79 -9.54 7.76 -2.31
C GLY A 79 -10.95 8.30 -2.11
N GLU A 80 -11.70 8.39 -3.20
CA GLU A 80 -13.12 8.72 -3.20
C GLU A 80 -13.93 7.49 -3.64
N ILE A 81 -15.12 7.30 -3.07
CA ILE A 81 -16.01 6.20 -3.46
C ILE A 81 -16.95 6.72 -4.55
N VAL A 82 -16.84 6.13 -5.73
CA VAL A 82 -17.76 6.36 -6.85
C VAL A 82 -18.62 5.11 -7.03
N VAL A 83 -19.93 5.27 -7.04
CA VAL A 83 -20.87 4.22 -7.42
C VAL A 83 -21.13 4.36 -8.92
N VAL A 84 -20.94 3.27 -9.68
CA VAL A 84 -21.23 3.18 -11.11
C VAL A 84 -22.45 2.31 -11.33
#